data_AF-X0T1B9-F1
#
_entry.id   AF-X0T1B9-F1
#
_cell.length_a   1.000
_cell.length_b   1.000
_cell.length_c   1.000
_cell.angle_alpha   90.00
_cell.angle_beta   90.00
_cell.angle_gamma   90.00
#
_symmetry.space_group_name_H-M   'P 1'
#
loop_
_entity.id
_entity.type
_entity.pdbx_description
1 polymer ?
#
loop_
_entity_poly.entity_id
_entity_poly.type
_entity_poly.pdbx_seq_one_letter_code
_entity_poly.pdbx_strand_id
1 'polypeptide(L)'
;AQKDFWTAADLVEHLGRLSSAEEKHDGLSVRPETAPPVRIMNLHKAKGLQAPVVFLAGPAGRWNPPANLHIDRSGAKVRGFMAIRGSTGGFNRPMLACPAGWDACVEEEKLLRNAEEVRLLYVAATRAGSRLVVTQRMKGNSKNPWMDFGGHLADCPSLPDPGPQSAPSETPATIGPGEFKAARDAIGGRRQAISRKTYDVAAAKETSVGRRAASSGGGEDGAKWGSVVHMLLDTLMRTPDADVRNLAVSALREHELTVERADEAVALARSVTESDIWRRAQRSGKC
;
A
#
# COMPACT_ATOMS: atom_id res chain seq x y z
N ALA A 1 6.48 9.88 13.09
CA ALA A 1 5.19 9.22 13.34
C ALA A 1 4.35 9.35 12.08
N GLN A 2 4.03 8.23 11.44
CA GLN A 2 3.15 8.21 10.27
C GLN A 2 1.75 8.61 10.78
N LYS A 3 1.18 9.70 10.24
CA LYS A 3 -0.19 10.11 10.60
C LYS A 3 -1.13 9.05 10.03
N ASP A 4 -1.60 8.14 10.88
CA ASP A 4 -2.47 7.02 10.47
C ASP A 4 -3.91 7.44 10.12
N PHE A 5 -4.26 8.73 10.24
CA PHE A 5 -5.60 9.23 9.91
C PHE A 5 -5.54 10.54 9.14
N TRP A 6 -6.25 10.57 8.00
CA TRP A 6 -6.47 11.77 7.20
C TRP A 6 -7.53 12.64 7.86
N THR A 7 -7.22 13.91 8.10
CA THR A 7 -8.24 14.90 8.52
C THR A 7 -8.94 15.50 7.29
N ALA A 8 -10.09 16.15 7.53
CA ALA A 8 -10.77 16.90 6.46
C ALA A 8 -9.88 18.03 5.88
N ALA A 9 -9.02 18.63 6.70
CA ALA A 9 -8.06 19.64 6.25
C ALA A 9 -7.00 19.03 5.34
N ASP A 10 -6.43 17.87 5.71
CA ASP A 10 -5.44 17.15 4.88
C ASP A 10 -6.05 16.76 3.52
N LEU A 11 -7.34 16.37 3.50
CA LEU A 11 -8.06 16.06 2.27
C LEU A 11 -8.24 17.29 1.37
N VAL A 12 -8.63 18.44 1.94
CA VAL A 12 -8.79 19.69 1.17
C VAL A 12 -7.45 20.13 0.59
N GLU A 13 -6.38 20.05 1.36
CA GLU A 13 -5.02 20.39 0.90
C GLU A 13 -4.57 19.46 -0.24
N HIS A 14 -4.80 18.15 -0.10
CA HIS A 14 -4.48 17.18 -1.15
C HIS A 14 -5.31 17.41 -2.42
N LEU A 15 -6.62 17.67 -2.30
CA LEU A 15 -7.46 18.03 -3.45
C LEU A 15 -7.02 19.34 -4.11
N GLY A 16 -6.55 20.31 -3.31
CA GLY A 16 -5.93 21.54 -3.81
C GLY A 16 -4.69 21.24 -4.66
N ARG A 17 -3.78 20.40 -4.17
CA ARG A 17 -2.56 19.96 -4.89
C ARG A 17 -2.87 19.17 -6.16
N LEU A 18 -3.92 18.35 -6.15
CA LEU A 18 -4.41 17.67 -7.36
C LEU A 18 -4.97 18.67 -8.38
N SER A 19 -5.74 19.66 -7.91
CA SER A 19 -6.32 20.69 -8.78
C SER A 19 -5.28 21.64 -9.36
N SER A 20 -4.20 21.94 -8.63
CA SER A 20 -3.09 22.77 -9.12
C SER A 20 -2.06 21.99 -9.95
N ALA A 21 -2.28 20.68 -10.16
CA ALA A 21 -1.36 19.75 -10.81
C ALA A 21 0.03 19.64 -10.15
N GLU A 22 0.15 20.05 -8.88
CA GLU A 22 1.34 19.81 -8.05
C GLU A 22 1.49 18.33 -7.70
N GLU A 23 0.37 17.63 -7.58
CA GLU A 23 0.31 16.20 -7.33
C GLU A 23 -0.21 15.45 -8.56
N LYS A 24 0.54 14.43 -9.00
CA LYS A 24 0.14 13.59 -10.15
C LYS A 24 -0.81 12.51 -9.68
N HIS A 25 -1.93 12.36 -10.38
CA HIS A 25 -2.87 11.27 -10.17
C HIS A 25 -3.16 10.55 -11.48
N ASP A 26 -3.29 9.23 -11.41
CA ASP A 26 -3.79 8.44 -12.53
C ASP A 26 -5.30 8.60 -12.59
N GLY A 27 -5.77 9.42 -13.54
CA GLY A 27 -7.20 9.64 -13.75
C GLY A 27 -7.94 8.33 -13.98
N LEU A 28 -8.93 8.06 -13.14
CA LEU A 28 -9.92 7.01 -13.37
C LEU A 28 -11.08 7.61 -14.18
N SER A 29 -11.54 6.90 -15.20
CA SER A 29 -12.75 7.31 -15.91
C SER A 29 -13.93 7.30 -14.93
N VAL A 30 -14.64 8.42 -14.86
CA VAL A 30 -15.82 8.60 -14.00
C VAL A 30 -16.98 7.73 -14.47
N ARG A 31 -16.99 7.35 -15.75
CA ARG A 31 -18.03 6.49 -16.34
C ARG A 31 -17.46 5.11 -16.66
N PRO A 32 -18.18 4.03 -16.31
CA PRO A 32 -17.84 2.70 -16.79
C PRO A 32 -17.95 2.68 -18.31
N GLU A 33 -17.03 1.97 -18.92
CA GLU A 33 -16.90 1.93 -20.37
C GLU A 33 -18.00 1.04 -20.96
N THR A 34 -18.73 1.54 -21.95
CA THR A 34 -19.84 0.79 -22.59
C THR A 34 -19.35 -0.33 -23.51
N ALA A 35 -18.08 -0.26 -23.93
CA ALA A 35 -17.37 -1.27 -24.69
C ALA A 35 -15.88 -1.29 -24.28
N PRO A 36 -15.12 -2.36 -24.56
CA PRO A 36 -13.69 -2.40 -24.27
C PRO A 36 -12.94 -1.32 -25.07
N PRO A 37 -12.28 -0.34 -24.43
CA PRO A 37 -11.63 0.75 -25.14
C PRO A 37 -10.29 0.35 -25.75
N VAL A 38 -9.79 1.22 -26.62
CA VAL A 38 -8.36 1.31 -26.88
C VAL A 38 -7.68 1.93 -25.66
N ARG A 39 -6.84 1.16 -24.98
CA ARG A 39 -6.08 1.63 -23.82
C ARG A 39 -4.76 2.26 -24.26
N ILE A 40 -4.56 3.52 -23.91
CA ILE A 40 -3.27 4.21 -24.08
C ILE A 40 -2.52 4.15 -22.75
N MET A 41 -1.37 3.48 -22.75
CA MET A 41 -0.59 3.25 -21.55
C MET A 41 0.90 3.42 -21.84
N ASN A 42 1.67 3.82 -20.83
CA ASN A 42 3.11 3.67 -20.92
C ASN A 42 3.51 2.19 -20.80
N LEU A 43 4.72 1.86 -21.24
CA LEU A 43 5.20 0.48 -21.30
C LEU A 43 5.28 -0.19 -19.92
N HIS A 44 5.62 0.57 -18.88
CA HIS A 44 5.68 0.06 -17.51
C HIS A 44 4.30 -0.41 -17.01
N LYS A 45 3.24 0.35 -17.30
CA LYS A 45 1.86 -0.02 -16.94
C LYS A 45 1.31 -1.20 -17.75
N ALA A 46 1.89 -1.46 -18.93
CA ALA A 46 1.51 -2.61 -19.76
C ALA A 46 2.17 -3.93 -19.30
N LYS A 47 3.12 -3.88 -18.36
CA LYS A 47 3.79 -5.08 -17.83
C LYS A 47 2.77 -6.00 -17.16
N GLY A 48 2.81 -7.28 -17.54
CA GLY A 48 1.85 -8.30 -17.09
C GLY A 48 0.51 -8.30 -17.84
N LEU A 49 0.24 -7.31 -18.68
CA LEU A 49 -0.95 -7.26 -19.54
C LEU A 49 -0.64 -7.75 -20.95
N GLN A 50 -1.67 -8.18 -21.66
CA GLN A 50 -1.63 -8.54 -23.08
C GLN A 50 -2.88 -8.01 -23.80
N ALA A 51 -2.76 -7.80 -25.11
CA ALA A 51 -3.89 -7.44 -25.96
C ALA A 51 -3.76 -8.13 -27.33
N PRO A 52 -4.87 -8.43 -28.03
CA PRO A 52 -4.80 -9.02 -29.37
C PRO A 52 -3.94 -8.18 -30.32
N VAL A 53 -4.16 -6.86 -30.33
CA VAL A 53 -3.39 -5.91 -31.15
C VAL A 53 -2.69 -4.90 -30.25
N VAL A 54 -1.40 -4.67 -30.48
CA VAL A 54 -0.60 -3.67 -29.75
C VAL A 54 0.11 -2.75 -30.73
N PHE A 55 0.01 -1.44 -30.47
CA PHE A 55 0.73 -0.41 -31.20
C PHE A 55 1.86 0.16 -30.33
N LEU A 56 3.10 0.02 -30.77
CA LEU A 56 4.25 0.74 -30.21
C LEU A 56 4.32 2.12 -30.85
N ALA A 57 3.56 3.05 -30.25
CA ALA A 57 3.38 4.41 -30.74
C ALA A 57 4.46 5.38 -30.21
N GLY A 58 4.42 6.63 -30.71
CA GLY A 58 5.29 7.70 -30.22
C GLY A 58 6.78 7.41 -30.43
N PRO A 59 7.28 7.36 -31.69
CA PRO A 59 8.66 6.98 -31.99
C PRO A 59 9.65 8.11 -31.67
N ALA A 60 9.58 8.68 -30.47
CA ALA A 60 10.30 9.87 -30.03
C ALA A 60 10.78 9.69 -28.59
N GLY A 61 11.80 10.45 -28.20
CA GLY A 61 12.19 10.57 -26.79
C GLY A 61 13.26 9.57 -26.34
N ARG A 62 13.86 8.79 -27.25
CA ARG A 62 15.11 8.09 -26.91
C ARG A 62 16.21 9.12 -26.68
N TRP A 63 16.71 9.16 -25.45
CA TRP A 63 17.78 10.06 -25.02
C TRP A 63 18.54 9.43 -23.86
N ASN A 64 19.86 9.58 -23.89
CA ASN A 64 20.76 9.06 -22.89
C ASN A 64 21.31 10.20 -22.01
N PRO A 65 20.64 10.52 -20.88
CA PRO A 65 21.19 11.48 -19.93
C PRO A 65 22.53 10.98 -19.37
N PRO A 66 23.44 11.91 -19.02
CA PRO A 66 24.59 11.53 -18.21
C PRO A 66 24.13 10.99 -16.85
N ALA A 67 24.85 10.01 -16.30
CA ALA A 67 24.61 9.56 -14.94
C ALA A 67 24.91 10.69 -13.94
N ASN A 68 24.04 10.82 -12.94
CA ASN A 68 24.20 11.74 -11.81
C ASN A 68 24.24 11.02 -10.47
N LEU A 69 23.79 9.78 -10.44
CA LEU A 69 23.71 8.93 -9.26
C LEU A 69 24.12 7.52 -9.68
N HIS A 70 24.91 6.86 -8.84
CA HIS A 70 25.22 5.45 -8.94
C HIS A 70 25.06 4.83 -7.55
N ILE A 71 24.41 3.66 -7.49
CA ILE A 71 24.16 2.94 -6.24
C ILE A 71 24.76 1.54 -6.34
N ASP A 72 25.85 1.33 -5.62
CA ASP A 72 26.51 0.04 -5.49
C ASP A 72 25.86 -0.79 -4.37
N ARG A 73 25.33 -1.94 -4.75
CA ARG A 73 24.70 -2.93 -3.86
C ARG A 73 25.45 -4.26 -3.80
N SER A 74 26.66 -4.33 -4.37
CA SER A 74 27.45 -5.57 -4.46
C SER A 74 28.05 -6.02 -3.12
N GLY A 75 28.27 -5.08 -2.20
CA GLY A 75 28.84 -5.34 -0.88
C GLY A 75 27.83 -5.49 0.25
N ALA A 76 28.33 -5.80 1.45
CA ALA A 76 27.52 -5.90 2.68
C ALA A 76 26.89 -4.55 3.13
N LYS A 77 27.41 -3.42 2.63
CA LYS A 77 26.84 -2.09 2.82
C LYS A 77 26.55 -1.47 1.47
N VAL A 78 25.36 -0.90 1.31
CA VAL A 78 24.97 -0.15 0.11
C VAL A 78 25.71 1.19 0.09
N ARG A 79 26.35 1.51 -1.02
CA ARG A 79 27.10 2.77 -1.21
C ARG A 79 26.46 3.59 -2.32
N GLY A 80 26.30 4.89 -2.08
CA GLY A 80 25.78 5.83 -3.06
C GLY A 80 26.84 6.84 -3.48
N PHE A 81 26.94 7.08 -4.79
CA PHE A 81 27.87 8.00 -5.41
C PHE A 81 27.06 9.01 -6.22
N MET A 82 27.33 10.31 -6.04
CA MET A 82 26.56 11.36 -6.70
C MET A 82 27.50 12.38 -7.35
N ALA A 83 27.27 12.67 -8.63
CA ALA A 83 27.90 13.78 -9.31
C ALA A 83 27.06 15.05 -9.15
N ILE A 84 27.73 16.15 -8.82
CA ILE A 84 27.12 17.47 -8.72
C ILE A 84 27.39 18.20 -10.03
N ARG A 85 26.32 18.65 -10.68
CA ARG A 85 26.39 19.43 -11.93
C ARG A 85 25.81 20.82 -11.70
N GLY A 86 26.39 21.81 -12.37
CA GLY A 86 25.95 23.19 -12.29
C GLY A 86 24.64 23.42 -13.05
N SER A 87 23.93 24.48 -12.68
CA SER A 87 22.86 25.02 -13.50
C SER A 87 23.46 25.98 -14.52
N THR A 88 23.29 25.68 -15.80
CA THR A 88 23.53 26.62 -16.89
C THR A 88 22.26 26.64 -17.72
N GLY A 89 21.90 27.76 -18.33
CA GLY A 89 20.63 27.98 -19.03
C GLY A 89 20.39 27.14 -20.30
N GLY A 90 20.94 25.93 -20.40
CA GLY A 90 20.81 25.03 -21.53
C GLY A 90 21.00 23.54 -21.18
N PHE A 91 21.07 22.69 -22.21
CA PHE A 91 21.20 21.24 -22.10
C PHE A 91 22.58 20.75 -21.60
N ASN A 92 23.58 21.62 -21.62
CA ASN A 92 24.93 21.30 -21.16
C ASN A 92 25.12 21.79 -19.72
N ARG A 93 25.19 20.85 -18.77
CA ARG A 93 25.42 21.14 -17.35
C ARG A 93 26.84 20.71 -16.97
N PRO A 94 27.76 21.65 -16.68
CA PRO A 94 29.14 21.33 -16.35
C PRO A 94 29.19 20.53 -15.05
N MET A 95 30.10 19.57 -14.98
CA MET A 95 30.37 18.82 -13.76
C MET A 95 31.13 19.71 -12.78
N LEU A 96 30.57 19.93 -11.59
CA LEU A 96 31.17 20.74 -10.53
C LEU A 96 31.99 19.89 -9.56
N ALA A 97 31.48 18.69 -9.23
CA ALA A 97 32.17 17.73 -8.37
C ALA A 97 31.70 16.32 -8.69
N CYS A 98 32.60 15.35 -8.53
CA CYS A 98 32.26 13.93 -8.57
C CYS A 98 33.16 13.13 -7.61
N PRO A 99 32.74 11.93 -7.17
CA PRO A 99 33.56 11.05 -6.36
C PRO A 99 34.79 10.53 -7.13
N ALA A 100 35.81 10.07 -6.41
CA ALA A 100 36.94 9.39 -7.04
C ALA A 100 36.47 8.12 -7.79
N GLY A 101 37.00 7.90 -9.00
CA GLY A 101 36.61 6.75 -9.84
C GLY A 101 35.23 6.86 -10.50
N TRP A 102 34.65 8.07 -10.58
CA TRP A 102 33.32 8.30 -11.14
C TRP A 102 33.13 7.77 -12.57
N ASP A 103 34.18 7.81 -13.42
CA ASP A 103 34.08 7.32 -14.80
C ASP A 103 33.70 5.83 -14.87
N ALA A 104 34.19 5.00 -13.93
CA ALA A 104 33.81 3.60 -13.83
C ALA A 104 32.33 3.44 -13.45
N CYS A 105 31.85 4.27 -12.51
CA CYS A 105 30.43 4.29 -12.13
C CYS A 105 29.53 4.69 -13.31
N VAL A 106 29.98 5.65 -14.14
CA VAL A 106 29.23 6.10 -15.33
C VAL A 106 29.12 4.97 -16.36
N GLU A 107 30.21 4.24 -16.62
CA GLU A 107 30.17 3.11 -17.56
C GLU A 107 29.31 1.96 -17.02
N GLU A 108 29.33 1.68 -15.71
CA GLU A 108 28.43 0.68 -15.11
C GLU A 108 26.95 1.08 -15.26
N GLU A 109 26.58 2.33 -14.93
CA GLU A 109 25.22 2.84 -15.11
C GLU A 109 24.75 2.79 -16.57
N LYS A 110 25.67 3.00 -17.52
CA LYS A 110 25.40 2.87 -18.95
C LYS A 110 25.14 1.42 -19.34
N LEU A 111 25.89 0.46 -18.82
CA LEU A 111 25.62 -0.97 -19.02
C LEU A 111 24.26 -1.37 -18.44
N LEU A 112 23.95 -0.94 -17.22
CA LEU A 112 22.65 -1.19 -16.56
C LEU A 112 21.49 -0.60 -17.37
N ARG A 113 21.65 0.63 -17.85
CA ARG A 113 20.64 1.29 -18.70
C ARG A 113 20.44 0.55 -20.02
N ASN A 114 21.52 0.17 -20.71
CA ASN A 114 21.42 -0.57 -21.96
C ASN A 114 20.71 -1.92 -21.74
N ALA A 115 21.02 -2.62 -20.64
CA ALA A 115 20.32 -3.85 -20.27
C ALA A 115 18.83 -3.59 -19.99
N GLU A 116 18.48 -2.47 -19.37
CA GLU A 116 17.09 -2.08 -19.15
C GLU A 116 16.36 -1.72 -20.45
N GLU A 117 17.01 -1.02 -21.39
CA GLU A 117 16.45 -0.76 -22.72
C GLU A 117 16.07 -2.08 -23.42
N VAL A 118 16.94 -3.09 -23.38
CA VAL A 118 16.65 -4.42 -23.93
C VAL A 118 15.46 -5.09 -23.23
N ARG A 119 15.36 -5.00 -21.90
CA ARG A 119 14.20 -5.54 -21.15
C ARG A 119 12.91 -4.83 -21.52
N LEU A 120 12.93 -3.52 -21.73
CA LEU A 120 11.78 -2.74 -22.19
C LEU A 120 11.35 -3.19 -23.60
N LEU A 121 12.29 -3.36 -24.52
CA LEU A 121 11.99 -3.90 -25.86
C LEU A 121 11.37 -5.30 -25.79
N TYR A 122 11.88 -6.17 -24.90
CA TYR A 122 11.29 -7.48 -24.65
C TYR A 122 9.85 -7.38 -24.11
N VAL A 123 9.60 -6.50 -23.15
CA VAL A 123 8.24 -6.26 -22.65
C VAL A 123 7.34 -5.80 -23.80
N ALA A 124 7.78 -4.83 -24.61
CA ALA A 124 7.03 -4.28 -25.73
C ALA A 124 6.67 -5.34 -26.77
N ALA A 125 7.65 -6.16 -27.18
CA ALA A 125 7.46 -7.24 -28.15
C ALA A 125 6.48 -8.32 -27.67
N THR A 126 6.42 -8.57 -26.36
CA THR A 126 5.61 -9.65 -25.76
C THR A 126 4.22 -9.21 -25.28
N ARG A 127 3.80 -7.97 -25.55
CA ARG A 127 2.43 -7.52 -25.19
C ARG A 127 1.37 -7.97 -26.20
N ALA A 128 1.77 -8.19 -27.46
CA ALA A 128 0.86 -8.52 -28.56
C ALA A 128 0.48 -10.00 -28.56
N GLY A 129 -0.81 -10.30 -28.72
CA GLY A 129 -1.31 -11.65 -28.89
C GLY A 129 -1.34 -12.11 -30.35
N SER A 130 -1.98 -11.32 -31.22
CA SER A 130 -2.13 -11.63 -32.65
C SER A 130 -1.40 -10.67 -33.58
N ARG A 131 -1.25 -9.39 -33.21
CA ARG A 131 -0.59 -8.40 -34.07
C ARG A 131 0.19 -7.35 -33.27
N LEU A 132 1.45 -7.18 -33.63
CA LEU A 132 2.29 -6.06 -33.17
C LEU A 132 2.46 -5.06 -34.32
N VAL A 133 2.18 -3.79 -34.04
CA VAL A 133 2.42 -2.68 -34.97
C VAL A 133 3.47 -1.77 -34.36
N VAL A 134 4.58 -1.57 -35.08
CA VAL A 134 5.70 -0.76 -34.59
C VAL A 134 5.81 0.52 -35.41
N THR A 135 5.74 1.68 -34.77
CA THR A 135 5.92 2.95 -35.48
C THR A 135 7.40 3.23 -35.72
N GLN A 136 7.75 3.54 -36.97
CA GLN A 136 9.09 3.98 -37.38
C GLN A 136 9.03 5.39 -37.95
N ARG A 137 10.13 6.15 -37.83
CA ARG A 137 10.26 7.47 -38.47
C ARG A 137 11.03 7.35 -39.78
N MET A 138 10.53 8.01 -40.83
CA MET A 138 11.27 8.16 -42.09
C MET A 138 12.56 8.98 -41.93
N LYS A 139 12.56 10.00 -41.04
CA LYS A 139 13.72 10.85 -40.76
C LYS A 139 13.97 10.94 -39.25
N GLY A 140 15.23 10.94 -38.84
CA GLY A 140 15.61 11.09 -37.43
C GLY A 140 15.21 9.91 -36.54
N ASN A 141 15.25 8.68 -37.09
CA ASN A 141 14.84 7.47 -36.37
C ASN A 141 15.80 7.07 -35.23
N SER A 142 16.97 7.68 -35.12
CA SER A 142 17.90 7.46 -34.00
C SER A 142 17.32 7.85 -32.63
N LYS A 143 16.29 8.72 -32.61
CA LYS A 143 15.55 9.09 -31.40
C LYS A 143 14.32 8.21 -31.12
N ASN A 144 14.10 7.17 -31.94
CA ASN A 144 13.00 6.24 -31.79
C ASN A 144 13.36 5.15 -30.77
N PRO A 145 12.61 5.00 -29.67
CA PRO A 145 12.80 3.89 -28.73
C PRO A 145 12.62 2.50 -29.38
N TRP A 146 11.91 2.43 -30.51
CA TRP A 146 11.58 1.20 -31.23
C TRP A 146 12.53 0.91 -32.40
N MET A 147 13.63 1.66 -32.54
CA MET A 147 14.51 1.57 -33.71
C MET A 147 15.11 0.19 -33.93
N ASP A 148 15.36 -0.57 -32.86
CA ASP A 148 15.98 -1.89 -32.92
C ASP A 148 15.08 -2.94 -33.58
N PHE A 149 13.77 -2.69 -33.65
CA PHE A 149 12.86 -3.53 -34.45
C PHE A 149 13.01 -3.30 -35.97
N GLY A 150 13.64 -2.21 -36.42
CA GLY A 150 13.66 -1.77 -37.81
C GLY A 150 14.10 -2.85 -38.82
N GLY A 151 15.16 -3.61 -38.49
CA GLY A 151 15.66 -4.69 -39.35
C GLY A 151 14.66 -5.84 -39.53
N HIS A 152 13.76 -6.04 -38.57
CA HIS A 152 12.73 -7.09 -38.60
C HIS A 152 11.42 -6.63 -39.27
N LEU A 153 11.30 -5.33 -39.60
CA LEU A 153 10.11 -4.76 -40.20
C LEU A 153 10.21 -4.61 -41.72
N ALA A 154 11.37 -4.90 -42.33
CA ALA A 154 11.62 -4.67 -43.75
C ALA A 154 10.60 -5.38 -44.67
N ASP A 155 10.25 -6.63 -44.32
CA ASP A 155 9.29 -7.45 -45.07
C ASP A 155 7.85 -7.33 -44.54
N CYS A 156 7.62 -6.49 -43.52
CA CYS A 156 6.30 -6.31 -42.91
C CYS A 156 5.46 -5.30 -43.70
N PRO A 157 4.15 -5.55 -43.88
CA PRO A 157 3.28 -4.61 -44.55
C PRO A 157 3.14 -3.32 -43.75
N SER A 158 3.31 -2.19 -44.42
CA SER A 158 2.95 -0.88 -43.86
C SER A 158 1.43 -0.76 -43.78
N LEU A 159 0.94 -0.15 -42.70
CA LEU A 159 -0.47 0.21 -42.62
C LEU A 159 -0.75 1.38 -43.57
N PRO A 160 -1.86 1.35 -44.32
CA PRO A 160 -2.27 2.48 -45.14
C PRO A 160 -2.55 3.69 -44.24
N ASP A 161 -2.26 4.88 -44.75
CA ASP A 161 -2.67 6.13 -44.11
C ASP A 161 -4.21 6.19 -44.09
N PRO A 162 -4.85 6.26 -42.90
CA PRO A 162 -6.30 6.35 -42.82
C PRO A 162 -6.83 7.72 -43.30
N GLY A 163 -5.96 8.69 -43.58
CA GLY A 163 -6.33 10.05 -43.93
C GLY A 163 -6.87 10.85 -42.74
N PRO A 164 -7.39 12.07 -42.97
CA PRO A 164 -7.94 12.91 -41.92
C PRO A 164 -9.04 12.20 -41.13
N GLN A 165 -8.85 12.07 -39.82
CA GLN A 165 -9.84 11.50 -38.91
C GLN A 165 -10.58 12.63 -38.20
N SER A 166 -11.90 12.58 -38.20
CA SER A 166 -12.73 13.41 -37.33
C SER A 166 -12.99 12.66 -36.04
N ALA A 167 -12.73 13.29 -34.89
CA ALA A 167 -13.15 12.73 -33.62
C ALA A 167 -14.67 12.51 -33.64
N PRO A 168 -15.19 11.43 -33.03
CA PRO A 168 -16.63 11.26 -32.85
C PRO A 168 -17.19 12.53 -32.21
N SER A 169 -18.13 13.19 -32.88
CA SER A 169 -18.84 14.30 -32.28
C SER A 169 -19.79 13.72 -31.24
N GLU A 170 -19.41 13.79 -29.97
CA GLU A 170 -20.39 13.59 -28.91
C GLU A 170 -21.42 14.72 -29.03
N THR A 171 -22.71 14.37 -29.11
CA THR A 171 -23.76 15.38 -29.01
C THR A 171 -23.65 16.00 -27.62
N PRO A 172 -23.40 17.32 -27.50
CA PRO A 172 -23.31 17.95 -26.20
C PRO A 172 -24.61 17.67 -25.44
N ALA A 173 -24.50 16.97 -24.31
CA ALA A 173 -25.64 16.78 -23.44
C ALA A 173 -25.95 18.13 -22.77
N THR A 174 -27.03 18.78 -23.21
CA THR A 174 -27.53 19.98 -22.54
C THR A 174 -28.13 19.57 -21.21
N ILE A 175 -27.39 19.80 -20.12
CA ILE A 175 -27.90 19.55 -18.77
C ILE A 175 -28.82 20.70 -18.37
N GLY A 176 -30.10 20.41 -18.21
CA GLY A 176 -31.07 21.40 -17.73
C GLY A 176 -30.86 21.74 -16.25
N PRO A 177 -31.24 22.96 -15.79
CA PRO A 177 -31.16 23.32 -14.38
C PRO A 177 -31.91 22.34 -13.44
N GLY A 178 -33.03 21.78 -13.92
CA GLY A 178 -33.82 20.79 -13.19
C GLY A 178 -33.10 19.44 -13.04
N GLU A 179 -32.44 18.97 -14.10
CA GLU A 179 -31.66 17.72 -14.08
C GLU A 179 -30.46 17.83 -13.15
N PHE A 180 -29.77 18.97 -13.16
CA PHE A 180 -28.66 19.24 -12.26
C PHE A 180 -29.09 19.24 -10.79
N LYS A 181 -30.24 19.88 -10.50
CA LYS A 181 -30.81 19.88 -9.14
C LYS A 181 -31.17 18.45 -8.70
N ALA A 182 -31.87 17.69 -9.54
CA ALA A 182 -32.24 16.31 -9.25
C ALA A 182 -31.01 15.41 -9.00
N ALA A 183 -29.96 15.54 -9.81
CA ALA A 183 -28.72 14.80 -9.62
C ALA A 183 -28.02 15.16 -8.31
N ARG A 184 -27.98 16.45 -7.97
CA ARG A 184 -27.43 16.94 -6.70
C ARG A 184 -28.18 16.37 -5.50
N ASP A 185 -29.51 16.42 -5.54
CA ASP A 185 -30.37 15.92 -4.46
C ASP A 185 -30.20 14.40 -4.30
N ALA A 186 -30.12 13.65 -5.40
CA ALA A 186 -29.87 12.21 -5.39
C ALA A 186 -28.48 11.84 -4.83
N ILE A 187 -27.44 12.61 -5.15
CA ILE A 187 -26.10 12.44 -4.55
C ILE A 187 -26.15 12.76 -3.05
N GLY A 188 -26.86 13.82 -2.66
CA GLY A 188 -27.08 14.20 -1.26
C GLY A 188 -27.76 13.08 -0.47
N GLY A 189 -28.83 12.50 -1.02
CA GLY A 189 -29.55 11.37 -0.42
C GLY A 189 -28.67 10.12 -0.26
N ARG A 190 -27.87 9.76 -1.28
CA ARG A 190 -26.91 8.65 -1.18
C ARG A 190 -25.85 8.91 -0.12
N ARG A 191 -25.30 10.13 -0.05
CA ARG A 191 -24.34 10.54 1.00
C ARG A 191 -24.95 10.42 2.39
N GLN A 192 -26.16 10.93 2.60
CA GLN A 192 -26.85 10.78 3.88
C GLN A 192 -27.09 9.32 4.25
N ALA A 193 -27.47 8.47 3.28
CA ALA A 193 -27.68 7.06 3.51
C ALA A 193 -26.40 6.33 3.94
N ILE A 194 -25.26 6.57 3.26
CA ILE A 194 -23.97 5.96 3.63
C ILE A 194 -23.38 6.54 4.92
N SER A 195 -23.75 7.77 5.29
CA SER A 195 -23.35 8.39 6.55
C SER A 195 -24.15 7.88 7.75
N ARG A 196 -25.22 7.11 7.55
CA ARG A 196 -25.92 6.46 8.66
C ARG A 196 -25.03 5.36 9.22
N LYS A 197 -24.81 5.38 10.53
CA LYS A 197 -24.05 4.36 11.27
C LYS A 197 -24.71 2.99 11.04
N THR A 198 -24.04 2.09 10.33
CA THR A 198 -24.49 0.69 10.07
C THR A 198 -23.88 -0.33 11.03
N TYR A 199 -23.03 0.13 11.95
CA TYR A 199 -22.37 -0.67 12.95
C TYR A 199 -22.57 -0.03 14.33
N ASP A 200 -22.42 -0.83 15.38
CA ASP A 200 -22.26 -0.28 16.72
C ASP A 200 -20.90 -0.71 17.28
N VAL A 201 -20.31 0.15 18.10
CA VAL A 201 -19.01 -0.13 18.74
C VAL A 201 -19.33 -0.43 20.19
N ALA A 202 -19.37 -1.72 20.52
CA ALA A 202 -19.46 -2.20 21.88
C ALA A 202 -18.08 -2.66 22.35
N ALA A 203 -17.79 -2.52 23.64
CA ALA A 203 -16.60 -3.16 24.19
C ALA A 203 -16.73 -4.67 24.02
N ALA A 204 -15.64 -5.37 23.72
CA ALA A 204 -15.64 -6.85 23.62
C ALA A 204 -16.19 -7.53 24.90
N LYS A 205 -16.15 -6.81 26.03
CA LYS A 205 -16.69 -7.21 27.33
C LYS A 205 -18.22 -7.12 27.42
N GLU A 206 -18.87 -6.24 26.67
CA GLU A 206 -20.35 -6.13 26.62
C GLU A 206 -20.96 -7.18 25.71
N THR A 207 -20.28 -7.51 24.61
CA THR A 207 -20.75 -8.52 23.64
C THR A 207 -20.54 -9.95 24.12
N SER A 208 -19.55 -10.19 24.99
CA SER A 208 -19.30 -11.52 25.60
C SER A 208 -20.27 -11.89 26.72
N VAL A 209 -20.98 -10.92 27.31
CA VAL A 209 -21.95 -11.16 28.40
C VAL A 209 -23.34 -11.56 27.86
N GLY A 210 -23.57 -11.48 26.55
CA GLY A 210 -24.87 -11.76 25.94
C GLY A 210 -25.04 -13.15 25.34
N ARG A 211 -25.11 -14.23 26.15
CA ARG A 211 -26.11 -15.33 25.98
C ARG A 211 -26.10 -16.49 26.99
N ARG A 212 -25.15 -16.62 27.93
CA ARG A 212 -25.17 -17.80 28.84
C ARG A 212 -24.56 -17.69 30.25
N ALA A 213 -24.28 -16.50 30.76
CA ALA A 213 -23.82 -16.37 32.15
C ALA A 213 -24.52 -15.22 32.86
N ALA A 214 -25.79 -15.44 33.20
CA ALA A 214 -26.41 -14.72 34.30
C ALA A 214 -25.95 -15.37 35.62
N SER A 215 -24.77 -14.98 36.12
CA SER A 215 -24.44 -15.02 37.55
C SER A 215 -23.09 -14.36 37.80
N SER A 216 -23.07 -13.44 38.78
CA SER A 216 -21.96 -12.68 39.38
C SER A 216 -21.39 -11.48 38.59
N GLY A 217 -21.82 -10.28 38.99
CA GLY A 217 -20.97 -9.07 39.11
C GLY A 217 -20.10 -8.68 37.91
N GLY A 218 -20.71 -8.33 36.79
CA GLY A 218 -20.00 -7.81 35.63
C GLY A 218 -19.73 -6.31 35.74
N GLY A 219 -18.57 -5.94 36.30
CA GLY A 219 -18.06 -4.57 36.31
C GLY A 219 -17.17 -4.32 37.53
N GLU A 220 -15.90 -3.96 37.31
CA GLU A 220 -14.84 -3.76 38.33
C GLU A 220 -14.46 -4.98 39.19
N ASP A 221 -15.44 -5.70 39.74
CA ASP A 221 -15.27 -6.84 40.64
C ASP A 221 -14.56 -8.03 39.98
N GLY A 222 -14.74 -8.23 38.67
CA GLY A 222 -14.02 -9.26 37.93
C GLY A 222 -12.52 -8.99 37.77
N ALA A 223 -12.13 -7.71 37.65
CA ALA A 223 -10.71 -7.34 37.59
C ALA A 223 -10.07 -7.45 38.98
N LYS A 224 -10.79 -6.96 40.01
CA LYS A 224 -10.45 -7.13 41.43
C LYS A 224 -10.28 -8.62 41.79
N TRP A 225 -11.20 -9.47 41.35
CA TRP A 225 -11.14 -10.93 41.55
C TRP A 225 -9.93 -11.55 40.84
N GLY A 226 -9.66 -11.13 39.61
CA GLY A 226 -8.47 -11.53 38.88
C GLY A 226 -7.18 -11.22 39.65
N SER A 227 -7.04 -10.00 40.18
CA SER A 227 -5.88 -9.60 41.00
C SER A 227 -5.69 -10.49 42.23
N VAL A 228 -6.78 -10.85 42.93
CA VAL A 228 -6.74 -11.78 44.06
C VAL A 228 -6.21 -13.15 43.61
N VAL A 229 -6.78 -13.73 42.55
CA VAL A 229 -6.36 -15.06 42.05
C VAL A 229 -4.89 -15.03 41.60
N HIS A 230 -4.45 -13.97 40.91
CA HIS A 230 -3.07 -13.81 40.48
C HIS A 230 -2.09 -13.73 41.66
N MET A 231 -2.45 -13.04 42.75
CA MET A 231 -1.62 -12.97 43.95
C MET A 231 -1.45 -14.34 44.63
N LEU A 232 -2.54 -15.13 44.69
CA LEU A 232 -2.48 -16.50 45.24
C LEU A 232 -1.60 -17.40 44.38
N LEU A 233 -1.73 -17.31 43.04
CA LEU A 233 -0.89 -18.07 42.11
C LEU A 233 0.58 -17.67 42.21
N ASP A 234 0.92 -16.38 42.26
CA ASP A 234 2.33 -15.95 42.43
C ASP A 234 2.91 -16.48 43.75
N THR A 235 2.13 -16.46 44.83
CA THR A 235 2.54 -16.99 46.13
C THR A 235 2.78 -18.49 46.08
N LEU A 236 1.86 -19.28 45.50
CA LEU A 236 2.01 -20.73 45.36
C LEU A 236 3.17 -21.12 44.43
N MET A 237 3.52 -20.24 43.47
CA MET A 237 4.66 -20.47 42.59
C MET A 237 5.99 -20.25 43.31
N ARG A 238 6.05 -19.29 44.25
CA ARG A 238 7.24 -18.97 45.05
C ARG A 238 7.39 -19.88 46.27
N THR A 239 6.28 -20.23 46.91
CA THR A 239 6.21 -21.00 48.15
C THR A 239 5.06 -22.02 48.04
N PRO A 240 5.32 -23.22 47.49
CA PRO A 240 4.28 -24.21 47.18
C PRO A 240 3.42 -24.65 48.37
N ASP A 241 4.00 -24.69 49.56
CA ASP A 241 3.33 -25.14 50.79
C ASP A 241 2.70 -23.98 51.60
N ALA A 242 2.60 -22.78 51.01
CA ALA A 242 2.02 -21.63 51.70
C ALA A 242 0.54 -21.84 52.05
N ASP A 243 0.15 -21.48 53.29
CA ASP A 243 -1.26 -21.35 53.65
C ASP A 243 -1.84 -20.07 53.03
N VAL A 244 -2.41 -20.24 51.84
CA VAL A 244 -2.95 -19.14 51.03
C VAL A 244 -4.37 -18.72 51.43
N ARG A 245 -5.00 -19.36 52.42
CA ARG A 245 -6.37 -19.00 52.82
C ARG A 245 -6.44 -17.63 53.49
N ASN A 246 -5.53 -17.38 54.44
CA ASN A 246 -5.45 -16.08 55.11
C ASN A 246 -5.05 -14.96 54.13
N LEU A 247 -4.21 -15.29 53.15
CA LEU A 247 -3.84 -14.39 52.07
C LEU A 247 -5.05 -14.03 51.19
N ALA A 248 -5.87 -15.02 50.82
CA ALA A 248 -7.09 -14.80 50.06
C ALA A 248 -8.07 -13.87 50.79
N VAL A 249 -8.28 -14.09 52.10
CA VAL A 249 -9.13 -13.22 52.93
C VAL A 249 -8.58 -11.78 52.97
N SER A 250 -7.27 -11.61 53.13
CA SER A 250 -6.63 -10.29 53.15
C SER A 250 -6.76 -9.57 51.80
N ALA A 251 -6.47 -10.25 50.70
CA ALA A 251 -6.53 -9.69 49.35
C ALA A 251 -7.97 -9.35 48.92
N LEU A 252 -8.95 -10.17 49.32
CA LEU A 252 -10.36 -9.86 49.09
C LEU A 252 -10.78 -8.58 49.82
N ARG A 253 -10.35 -8.39 51.08
CA ARG A 253 -10.63 -7.15 51.82
C ARG A 253 -9.99 -5.93 51.18
N GLU A 254 -8.73 -6.04 50.76
CA GLU A 254 -7.99 -4.94 50.11
C GLU A 254 -8.66 -4.49 48.80
N HIS A 255 -9.23 -5.43 48.05
CA HIS A 255 -9.95 -5.14 46.82
C HIS A 255 -11.45 -4.88 47.02
N GLU A 256 -11.92 -4.73 48.27
CA GLU A 256 -13.33 -4.47 48.64
C GLU A 256 -14.31 -5.56 48.15
N LEU A 257 -13.84 -6.81 48.09
CA LEU A 257 -14.62 -7.98 47.71
C LEU A 257 -15.10 -8.78 48.94
N THR A 258 -16.22 -9.49 48.76
CA THR A 258 -16.85 -10.38 49.74
C THR A 258 -15.91 -11.50 50.21
N VAL A 259 -15.55 -11.51 51.50
CA VAL A 259 -14.57 -12.45 52.10
C VAL A 259 -15.06 -13.88 52.13
N GLU A 260 -16.36 -14.10 52.03
CA GLU A 260 -17.03 -15.39 51.95
C GLU A 260 -16.60 -16.17 50.71
N ARG A 261 -16.02 -15.50 49.70
CA ARG A 261 -15.45 -16.11 48.49
C ARG A 261 -14.00 -16.56 48.64
N ALA A 262 -13.40 -16.46 49.83
CA ALA A 262 -12.01 -16.86 50.06
C ALA A 262 -11.77 -18.34 49.71
N ASP A 263 -12.68 -19.23 50.10
CA ASP A 263 -12.56 -20.66 49.81
C ASP A 263 -12.70 -20.96 48.31
N GLU A 264 -13.54 -20.19 47.61
CA GLU A 264 -13.68 -20.25 46.15
C GLU A 264 -12.38 -19.81 45.44
N ALA A 265 -11.77 -18.71 45.88
CA ALA A 265 -10.51 -18.22 45.32
C ALA A 265 -9.35 -19.20 45.53
N VAL A 266 -9.27 -19.80 46.73
CA VAL A 266 -8.27 -20.82 47.06
C VAL A 266 -8.48 -22.08 46.22
N ALA A 267 -9.72 -22.56 46.10
CA ALA A 267 -10.03 -23.73 45.28
C ALA A 267 -9.65 -23.51 43.82
N LEU A 268 -9.98 -22.33 43.26
CA LEU A 268 -9.61 -21.96 41.90
C LEU A 268 -8.08 -21.93 41.72
N ALA A 269 -7.35 -21.25 42.61
CA ALA A 269 -5.88 -21.20 42.54
C ALA A 269 -5.26 -22.61 42.60
N ARG A 270 -5.74 -23.48 43.50
CA ARG A 270 -5.25 -24.87 43.60
C ARG A 270 -5.57 -25.70 42.36
N SER A 271 -6.75 -25.58 41.77
CA SER A 271 -7.09 -26.27 40.52
C SER A 271 -6.12 -25.92 39.38
N VAL A 272 -5.64 -24.67 39.34
CA VAL A 272 -4.63 -24.25 38.35
C VAL A 272 -3.28 -24.91 38.65
N THR A 273 -2.91 -25.11 39.91
CA THR A 273 -1.64 -25.78 40.26
C THR A 273 -1.56 -27.24 39.80
N GLU A 274 -2.69 -27.91 39.60
CA GLU A 274 -2.76 -29.29 39.13
C GLU A 274 -2.66 -29.41 37.59
N SER A 275 -2.82 -28.30 36.88
CA SER A 275 -2.88 -28.24 35.43
C SER A 275 -1.53 -28.47 34.72
N ASP A 276 -1.59 -28.89 33.46
CA ASP A 276 -0.38 -29.05 32.61
C ASP A 276 0.35 -27.72 32.37
N ILE A 277 -0.38 -26.59 32.32
CA ILE A 277 0.21 -25.27 32.07
C ILE A 277 1.06 -24.82 33.25
N TRP A 278 0.63 -25.13 34.47
CA TRP A 278 1.40 -24.86 35.69
C TRP A 278 2.67 -25.71 35.77
N ARG A 279 2.56 -27.01 35.47
CA ARG A 279 3.74 -27.90 35.36
C ARG A 279 4.73 -27.41 34.31
N ARG A 280 4.25 -26.83 33.19
CA ARG A 280 5.11 -26.21 32.17
C ARG A 280 5.81 -24.95 32.70
N ALA A 281 5.08 -24.09 33.40
CA ALA A 281 5.60 -22.84 33.94
C ALA A 281 6.63 -23.06 35.09
N GLN A 282 6.48 -24.10 35.91
CA GLN A 282 7.52 -24.45 36.90
C GLN A 282 8.82 -24.96 36.27
N ARG A 283 8.71 -25.61 35.09
CA ARG A 283 9.88 -26.15 34.36
C ARG A 283 10.62 -25.10 33.54
N SER A 284 10.00 -23.96 33.24
CA SER A 284 10.73 -22.83 32.68
C SER A 284 11.57 -22.20 33.79
N GLY A 285 12.89 -22.44 33.75
CA GLY A 285 13.82 -21.79 34.67
C GLY A 285 13.69 -20.26 34.62
N LYS A 286 14.05 -19.60 35.72
CA LYS A 286 14.13 -18.13 35.79
C LYS A 286 15.00 -17.62 34.64
N CYS A 287 14.44 -16.77 33.76
CA CYS A 287 15.26 -15.80 33.03
C CYS A 287 15.81 -14.76 34.01
#